data_AF-A0A7K4A4E8-F1
#
_entry.id   AF-A0A7K4A4E8-F1
#
_cell.length_a   1.000
_cell.length_b   1.000
_cell.length_c   1.000
_cell.angle_alpha   90.00
_cell.angle_beta   90.00
_cell.angle_gamma   90.00
#
_symmetry.space_group_name_H-M   'P 1'
#
loop_
_entity.id
_entity.type
_entity.pdbx_description
1 polymer ?
#
loop_
_entity_poly.entity_id
_entity_poly.type
_entity_poly.pdbx_seq_one_letter_code
_entity_poly.pdbx_strand_id
1 'polypeptide(L)'
;MPEVSKTEIGRRFFKMQKEKQVEKAIEKIRQAQGSEWALYSKSDIDALKEVLGEAWIFIERDSWDQVSFTRLTGIELRELIRYGKDVRDNILSGKAAAEKSLPLLMKHE
;
A
#
# COMPACT_ATOMS: atom_id res chain seq x y z
N MET A 1 -7.09 31.71 -19.05
CA MET A 1 -7.24 30.41 -18.38
C MET A 1 -5.86 29.77 -18.33
N PRO A 2 -5.32 29.34 -17.17
CA PRO A 2 -4.05 28.66 -17.18
C PRO A 2 -4.26 27.23 -17.67
N GLU A 3 -3.69 26.94 -18.84
CA GLU A 3 -3.49 25.60 -19.39
C GLU A 3 -2.79 24.74 -18.32
N VAL A 4 -3.50 23.76 -17.77
CA VAL A 4 -2.88 22.80 -16.85
C VAL A 4 -1.84 22.01 -17.63
N SER A 5 -0.57 22.11 -17.25
CA SER A 5 0.52 21.48 -18.02
C SER A 5 0.37 19.96 -18.08
N LYS A 6 0.81 19.34 -19.17
CA LYS A 6 0.80 17.87 -19.34
C LYS A 6 1.45 17.12 -18.16
N THR A 7 2.46 17.72 -17.53
CA THR A 7 3.12 17.20 -16.33
C THR A 7 2.19 17.16 -15.12
N GLU A 8 1.38 18.20 -14.91
CA GLU A 8 0.40 18.23 -13.81
C GLU A 8 -0.70 17.17 -14.03
N ILE A 9 -1.16 17.00 -15.27
CA ILE A 9 -2.11 15.94 -15.64
C ILE A 9 -1.50 14.55 -15.34
N GLY A 10 -0.23 14.33 -15.73
CA GLY A 10 0.48 13.08 -15.48
C GLY A 10 0.61 12.76 -13.98
N ARG A 11 0.98 13.75 -13.15
CA ARG A 11 1.07 13.59 -11.69
C ARG A 11 -0.27 13.23 -11.07
N ARG A 12 -1.35 13.91 -11.47
CA ARG A 12 -2.70 13.62 -10.98
C ARG A 12 -3.15 12.23 -11.36
N PHE A 13 -2.90 11.83 -12.62
CA PHE A 13 -3.22 10.49 -13.08
C PHE A 13 -2.46 9.42 -12.29
N PHE A 14 -1.15 9.61 -12.07
CA PHE A 14 -0.33 8.69 -11.27
C PHE A 14 -0.86 8.54 -9.84
N LYS A 15 -1.16 9.65 -9.17
CA LYS A 15 -1.73 9.66 -7.82
C LYS A 15 -3.07 8.91 -7.76
N MET A 16 -3.95 9.16 -8.73
CA MET A 16 -5.24 8.50 -8.82
C MET A 16 -5.12 6.99 -9.06
N GLN A 17 -4.18 6.55 -9.89
CA GLN A 17 -3.92 5.12 -10.10
C GLN A 17 -3.38 4.47 -8.83
N LYS A 18 -2.46 5.13 -8.12
CA LYS A 18 -1.95 4.66 -6.82
C LYS A 18 -3.10 4.45 -5.83
N GLU A 19 -3.89 5.49 -5.59
CA GLU A 19 -5.04 5.42 -4.67
C GLU A 19 -6.00 4.31 -5.07
N LYS A 20 -6.38 4.22 -6.34
CA LYS A 20 -7.26 3.16 -6.84
C LYS A 20 -6.72 1.75 -6.59
N GLN A 21 -5.44 1.52 -6.85
CA GLN A 21 -4.82 0.21 -6.68
C GLN A 21 -4.66 -0.16 -5.20
N VAL A 22 -4.32 0.82 -4.35
CA VAL A 22 -4.24 0.63 -2.90
C VAL A 22 -5.62 0.32 -2.30
N GLU A 23 -6.68 1.04 -2.69
CA GLU A 23 -8.04 0.74 -2.18
C GLU A 23 -8.50 -0.66 -2.59
N LYS A 24 -8.18 -1.12 -3.80
CA LYS A 24 -8.46 -2.51 -4.21
C LYS A 24 -7.69 -3.53 -3.36
N ALA A 25 -6.43 -3.26 -3.03
CA ALA A 25 -5.65 -4.13 -2.15
C ALA A 25 -6.25 -4.18 -0.74
N ILE A 26 -6.62 -3.02 -0.17
CA ILE A 26 -7.31 -2.94 1.12
C ILE A 26 -8.61 -3.72 1.12
N GLU A 27 -9.40 -3.63 0.04
CA GLU A 27 -10.65 -4.39 -0.06
C GLU A 27 -10.39 -5.91 -0.01
N LYS A 28 -9.40 -6.40 -0.76
CA LYS A 28 -9.00 -7.82 -0.74
C LYS A 28 -8.54 -8.25 0.66
N ILE A 29 -7.71 -7.44 1.32
CA ILE A 29 -7.21 -7.72 2.68
C ILE A 29 -8.38 -7.76 3.66
N ARG A 30 -9.27 -6.75 3.64
CA ARG A 30 -10.44 -6.67 4.51
C ARG A 30 -11.33 -7.90 4.39
N GLN A 31 -11.64 -8.31 3.15
CA GLN A 31 -12.45 -9.50 2.90
C GLN A 31 -11.77 -10.77 3.43
N ALA A 32 -10.46 -10.90 3.24
CA ALA A 32 -9.71 -12.05 3.72
C ALA A 32 -9.57 -12.14 5.24
N GLN A 33 -9.46 -11.00 5.93
CA GLN A 33 -9.39 -10.96 7.41
C GLN A 33 -10.76 -11.20 8.08
N GLY A 34 -11.87 -10.94 7.39
CA GLY A 34 -13.21 -11.15 7.94
C GLY A 34 -13.44 -10.35 9.23
N SER A 35 -13.84 -11.03 10.31
CA SER A 35 -14.10 -10.39 11.61
C SER A 35 -12.85 -9.77 12.25
N GLU A 36 -11.66 -10.35 11.99
CA GLU A 36 -10.40 -9.86 12.53
C GLU A 36 -10.05 -8.46 12.01
N TRP A 37 -10.65 -8.04 10.88
CA TRP A 37 -10.47 -6.69 10.37
C TRP A 37 -10.87 -5.60 11.38
N ALA A 38 -11.86 -5.90 12.25
CA ALA A 38 -12.31 -4.97 13.28
C ALA A 38 -11.25 -4.70 14.37
N LEU A 39 -10.19 -5.50 14.45
CA LEU A 39 -9.08 -5.28 15.39
C LEU A 39 -8.15 -4.15 14.96
N TYR A 40 -8.16 -3.76 13.68
CA TYR A 40 -7.32 -2.68 13.17
C TYR A 40 -8.01 -1.33 13.34
N SER A 41 -7.33 -0.40 14.00
CA SER A 41 -7.84 0.96 14.15
C SER A 41 -7.83 1.69 12.80
N LYS A 42 -8.56 2.81 12.71
CA LYS A 42 -8.48 3.69 11.55
C LYS A 42 -7.04 4.13 11.26
N SER A 43 -6.26 4.44 12.30
CA SER A 43 -4.85 4.83 12.16
C SER A 43 -3.99 3.70 11.59
N ASP A 44 -4.26 2.45 11.98
CA ASP A 44 -3.58 1.28 11.44
C ASP A 44 -3.91 1.09 9.95
N ILE A 45 -5.18 1.22 9.59
CA ILE A 45 -5.64 1.12 8.19
C ILE A 45 -5.02 2.22 7.35
N ASP A 46 -4.96 3.45 7.86
CA ASP A 46 -4.34 4.58 7.15
C ASP A 46 -2.81 4.35 6.98
N ALA A 47 -2.14 3.78 7.98
CA ALA A 47 -0.74 3.39 7.86
C ALA A 47 -0.52 2.24 6.86
N LEU A 48 -1.42 1.25 6.83
CA LEU A 48 -1.40 0.19 5.83
C LEU A 48 -1.56 0.75 4.42
N LYS A 49 -2.46 1.72 4.21
CA LYS A 49 -2.62 2.41 2.92
C LYS A 49 -1.35 3.15 2.51
N GLU A 50 -0.69 3.82 3.46
CA GLU A 50 0.56 4.53 3.22
C GLU A 50 1.63 3.58 2.67
N VAL A 51 1.92 2.49 3.41
CA VAL A 51 2.99 1.56 3.01
C VAL A 51 2.66 0.82 1.71
N LEU A 52 1.40 0.47 1.47
CA LEU A 52 0.99 -0.15 0.21
C LEU A 52 1.13 0.82 -0.95
N GLY A 53 0.90 2.11 -0.72
CA GLY A 53 1.16 3.17 -1.69
C GLY A 53 2.64 3.27 -2.03
N GLU A 54 3.52 3.22 -1.02
CA GLU A 54 4.96 3.18 -1.25
C GLU A 54 5.37 1.92 -2.01
N ALA A 55 4.91 0.73 -1.59
CA ALA A 55 5.18 -0.51 -2.31
C ALA A 55 4.74 -0.44 -3.78
N TRP A 56 3.54 0.10 -4.06
CA TRP A 56 3.02 0.28 -5.41
C TRP A 56 3.88 1.20 -6.30
N ILE A 57 4.54 2.20 -5.71
CA ILE A 57 5.43 3.10 -6.45
C ILE A 57 6.69 2.37 -6.96
N PHE A 58 7.22 1.43 -6.18
CA PHE A 58 8.51 0.81 -6.43
C PHE A 58 8.43 -0.60 -7.05
N ILE A 59 7.28 -1.26 -6.95
CA ILE A 59 7.04 -2.56 -7.58
C ILE A 59 6.76 -2.39 -9.08
N GLU A 60 7.13 -3.40 -9.88
CA GLU A 60 6.67 -3.49 -11.26
C GLU A 60 5.15 -3.69 -11.32
N ARG A 61 4.49 -3.10 -12.32
CA ARG A 61 3.03 -3.17 -12.43
C ARG A 61 2.52 -4.60 -12.50
N ASP A 62 3.17 -5.43 -13.31
CA ASP A 62 2.75 -6.83 -13.51
C ASP A 62 2.92 -7.64 -12.22
N SER A 63 4.00 -7.39 -11.45
CA SER A 63 4.21 -7.97 -10.13
C SER A 63 3.14 -7.55 -9.12
N TRP A 64 2.73 -6.28 -9.10
CA TRP A 64 1.65 -5.83 -8.20
C TRP A 64 0.35 -6.62 -8.42
N ASP A 65 0.03 -6.91 -9.68
CA ASP A 65 -1.19 -7.64 -10.02
C ASP A 65 -1.11 -9.13 -9.62
N GLN A 66 0.09 -9.69 -9.40
CA GLN A 66 0.31 -11.04 -8.86
C GLN A 66 0.28 -11.12 -7.32
N VAL A 67 0.38 -9.99 -6.62
CA VAL A 67 0.38 -9.98 -5.15
C VAL A 67 -0.92 -10.60 -4.61
N SER A 68 -0.75 -11.71 -3.89
CA SER A 68 -1.83 -12.45 -3.24
C SER A 68 -2.26 -11.80 -1.91
N PHE A 69 -2.83 -10.59 -1.97
CA PHE A 69 -3.28 -9.83 -0.78
C PHE A 69 -4.22 -10.60 0.16
N THR A 70 -4.97 -11.57 -0.37
CA THR A 70 -5.88 -12.41 0.43
C THR A 70 -5.16 -13.46 1.27
N ARG A 71 -3.86 -13.70 1.03
CA ARG A 71 -3.03 -14.67 1.78
C ARG A 71 -2.18 -14.02 2.88
N LEU A 72 -2.21 -12.69 3.01
CA LEU A 72 -1.46 -11.99 4.04
C LEU A 72 -1.96 -12.39 5.43
N THR A 73 -1.02 -12.87 6.25
CA THR A 73 -1.29 -13.24 7.65
C THR A 73 -1.44 -11.99 8.52
N GLY A 74 -2.10 -12.11 9.68
CA GLY A 74 -2.18 -11.00 10.63
C GLY A 74 -0.82 -10.52 11.14
N ILE A 75 0.21 -11.37 11.15
CA ILE A 75 1.58 -10.97 11.49
C ILE A 75 2.17 -10.08 10.39
N GLU A 76 2.05 -10.51 9.12
CA GLU A 76 2.52 -9.75 7.96
C GLU A 76 1.79 -8.40 7.85
N LEU A 77 0.48 -8.36 8.12
CA LEU A 77 -0.29 -7.12 8.16
C LEU A 77 0.21 -6.16 9.26
N ARG A 78 0.48 -6.66 10.46
CA ARG A 78 1.03 -5.83 11.55
C ARG A 78 2.42 -5.28 11.22
N GLU A 79 3.25 -6.05 10.53
CA GLU A 79 4.55 -5.57 10.04
C GLU A 79 4.40 -4.48 8.99
N LEU A 80 3.52 -4.67 8.00
CA LEU A 80 3.21 -3.64 7.00
C LEU A 80 2.68 -2.36 7.68
N ILE A 81 1.74 -2.48 8.60
CA ILE A 81 1.21 -1.35 9.38
C ILE A 81 2.34 -0.63 10.12
N ARG A 82 3.27 -1.36 10.75
CA ARG A 82 4.43 -0.78 11.43
C ARG A 82 5.29 0.03 10.45
N TYR A 83 5.61 -0.50 9.27
CA TYR A 83 6.35 0.27 8.25
C TYR A 83 5.61 1.53 7.81
N GLY A 84 4.28 1.48 7.68
CA GLY A 84 3.47 2.66 7.37
C GLY A 84 3.52 3.72 8.46
N LYS A 85 3.53 3.32 9.73
CA LYS A 85 3.72 4.22 10.88
C LYS A 85 5.13 4.82 10.87
N ASP A 86 6.15 4.00 10.64
CA ASP A 86 7.55 4.44 10.55
C ASP A 86 7.75 5.48 9.43
N VAL A 87 7.03 5.36 8.30
CA VAL A 87 7.04 6.38 7.23
C VAL A 87 6.39 7.68 7.71
N ARG A 88 5.20 7.60 8.33
CA ARG A 88 4.48 8.78 8.85
C ARG A 88 5.28 9.54 9.90
N ASP A 89 6.01 8.80 10.74
CA ASP A 89 6.85 9.34 11.81
C ASP A 89 8.24 9.76 11.31
N ASN A 90 8.49 9.68 10.00
CA ASN A 90 9.77 10.01 9.34
C ASN A 90 10.97 9.18 9.85
N ILE A 91 10.70 7.98 10.39
CA ILE A 91 11.71 7.01 10.82
C ILE A 91 12.25 6.24 9.59
N LEU A 92 11.37 5.93 8.64
CA LEU A 92 11.73 5.30 7.36
C LEU A 92 11.36 6.21 6.19
N SER A 93 12.21 6.21 5.16
CA SER A 93 11.83 6.77 3.86
C SER A 93 10.80 5.85 3.18
N GLY A 94 9.96 6.42 2.31
CA GLY A 94 9.00 5.63 1.53
C GLY A 94 9.67 4.51 0.72
N LYS A 95 10.82 4.80 0.11
CA LYS A 95 11.64 3.79 -0.58
C LYS A 95 12.07 2.64 0.35
N ALA A 96 12.60 2.96 1.53
CA ALA A 96 13.04 1.94 2.48
C ALA A 96 11.86 1.10 3.01
N ALA A 97 10.70 1.71 3.20
CA ALA A 97 9.48 1.00 3.60
C ALA A 97 8.99 0.08 2.49
N ALA A 98 9.04 0.52 1.22
CA ALA A 98 8.72 -0.32 0.08
C ALA A 98 9.66 -1.53 -0.01
N GLU A 99 10.98 -1.31 0.03
CA GLU A 99 11.99 -2.39 0.01
C GLU A 99 11.77 -3.44 1.11
N LYS A 100 11.34 -3.02 2.30
CA LYS A 100 11.00 -3.92 3.42
C LYS A 100 9.66 -4.64 3.24
N SER A 101 8.71 -4.02 2.54
CA SER A 101 7.37 -4.54 2.34
C SER A 101 7.29 -5.55 1.20
N LEU A 102 8.06 -5.36 0.12
CA LEU A 102 8.01 -6.23 -1.06
C LEU A 102 8.25 -7.71 -0.72
N PRO A 103 9.24 -8.12 0.09
CA PRO A 103 9.40 -9.53 0.45
C PRO A 103 8.18 -10.14 1.15
N LEU A 104 7.41 -9.35 1.92
CA LEU A 104 6.19 -9.81 2.57
C LEU A 104 5.04 -9.97 1.57
N LEU A 105 4.92 -9.02 0.63
CA LEU A 105 3.86 -9.01 -0.39
C LEU A 105 4.05 -10.12 -1.43
N MET A 106 5.30 -10.39 -1.80
CA MET A 106 5.66 -11.33 -2.88
C MET A 106 5.85 -12.77 -2.40
N LYS A 107 5.76 -13.02 -1.08
CA LYS A 107 5.98 -14.35 -0.48
C LYS A 107 4.99 -15.42 -0.96
N HIS A 108 3.82 -14.98 -1.42
CA HIS A 108 2.66 -15.86 -1.66
C HIS A 108 2.30 -15.97 -3.15
N GLU A 109 3.19 -15.52 -4.03
CA GLU A 109 3.09 -15.61 -5.50
C GLU A 109 3.02 -17.06 -6.01
#